data_AF-A0A2G5U1R7-F1
#
_entry.id   AF-A0A2G5U1R7-F1
#
_cell.length_a   1.000
_cell.length_b   1.000
_cell.length_c   1.000
_cell.angle_alpha   90.00
_cell.angle_beta   90.00
_cell.angle_gamma   90.00
#
_symmetry.space_group_name_H-M   'P 1'
#
loop_
_entity.id
_entity.type
_entity.pdbx_description
1 polymer ?
#
loop_
_entity_poly.entity_id
_entity_poly.type
_entity_poly.pdbx_seq_one_letter_code
_entity_poly.pdbx_strand_id
1 'polypeptide(L)'
;MSHLIFYHPELKIAAIYYNGIYWCTIFRVNGILLMTIHRFLVIVKPVHSITWFIQQAKPWKIWSIFWLPSIILSLFYFMDPEIGFDSPENMSMSVDFSIVNKNTRFSSAYFLITCAACIFFYGSILKFIKEESHSISQIQKREIRLVFQVLLSFFAQFIFLIYFLIVHAYTLLDDNKGVVETRKYWPITYGTLSYITPFTILIFNRDVSRNIRNLISKKTKDGISESLGGSITVQRRNTGTMLI
;
A
#
# COMPACT_ATOMS: atom_id res chain seq x y z
N MET A 1 -26.31 12.16 8.61
CA MET A 1 -24.90 11.81 8.94
C MET A 1 -23.97 13.01 8.76
N SER A 2 -24.04 13.72 7.63
CA SER A 2 -23.23 14.92 7.32
C SER A 2 -23.36 16.05 8.36
N HIS A 3 -24.58 16.42 8.75
CA HIS A 3 -24.80 17.44 9.78
C HIS A 3 -24.18 17.10 11.14
N LEU A 4 -24.17 15.83 11.56
CA LEU A 4 -23.61 15.42 12.84
C LEU A 4 -22.08 15.61 12.88
N ILE A 5 -21.39 15.32 11.77
CA ILE A 5 -19.93 15.44 11.65
C ILE A 5 -19.49 16.91 11.61
N PHE A 6 -20.31 17.79 11.03
CA PHE A 6 -20.02 19.23 10.95
C PHE A 6 -20.22 19.96 12.29
N TYR A 7 -21.30 19.64 13.02
CA TYR A 7 -21.64 20.31 14.30
C TYR A 7 -20.81 19.84 15.50
N HIS A 8 -19.97 18.82 15.32
CA HIS A 8 -19.03 18.33 16.35
C HIS A 8 -17.56 18.51 15.91
N PRO A 9 -17.07 19.75 15.73
CA PRO A 9 -15.68 20.04 15.36
C PRO A 9 -14.66 19.49 16.36
N GLU A 10 -15.07 19.25 17.62
CA GLU A 10 -14.29 18.58 18.66
C GLU A 10 -13.86 17.15 18.29
N LEU A 11 -14.57 16.48 17.37
CA LEU A 11 -14.21 15.14 16.90
C LEU A 11 -13.00 15.15 15.95
N LYS A 12 -12.56 16.33 15.47
CA LYS A 12 -11.39 16.52 14.59
C LYS A 12 -11.33 15.57 13.39
N ILE A 13 -12.49 15.13 12.89
CA ILE A 13 -12.59 14.12 11.83
C ILE A 13 -11.96 14.63 10.53
N ALA A 14 -12.11 15.93 10.21
CA ALA A 14 -11.47 16.55 9.05
C ALA A 14 -9.94 16.48 9.15
N ALA A 15 -9.37 16.81 10.31
CA ALA A 15 -7.94 16.72 10.56
C ALA A 15 -7.43 15.27 10.47
N ILE A 16 -8.16 14.30 11.05
CA ILE A 16 -7.80 12.88 10.97
C ILE A 16 -7.84 12.39 9.53
N TYR A 17 -8.86 12.77 8.75
CA TYR A 17 -8.96 12.35 7.35
C TYR A 17 -7.83 12.95 6.50
N TYR A 18 -7.59 14.26 6.63
CA TYR A 18 -6.52 14.95 5.91
C TYR A 18 -5.14 14.38 6.27
N ASN A 19 -4.79 14.36 7.56
CA ASN A 19 -3.48 13.87 8.02
C ASN A 19 -3.34 12.36 7.79
N GLY A 20 -4.42 11.60 7.92
CA GLY A 20 -4.45 10.16 7.69
C GLY A 20 -4.03 9.76 6.29
N ILE A 21 -4.35 10.57 5.28
CA ILE A 21 -3.89 10.32 3.91
C ILE A 21 -2.37 10.47 3.80
N TYR A 22 -1.79 11.52 4.41
CA TYR A 22 -0.33 11.71 4.44
C TYR A 22 0.35 10.60 5.24
N TRP A 23 -0.21 10.19 6.38
CA TRP A 23 0.29 9.05 7.15
C TRP A 23 0.35 7.79 6.29
N CYS A 24 -0.79 7.40 5.70
CA CYS A 24 -0.86 6.20 4.85
C CYS A 24 0.15 6.27 3.69
N THR A 25 0.35 7.47 3.14
CA THR A 25 1.33 7.71 2.08
C THR A 25 2.77 7.49 2.57
N ILE A 26 3.14 8.02 3.73
CA ILE A 26 4.47 7.82 4.34
C ILE A 26 4.72 6.34 4.67
N PHE A 27 3.75 5.65 5.25
CA PHE A 27 3.83 4.20 5.51
C PHE A 27 4.10 3.43 4.23
N ARG A 28 3.39 3.78 3.16
CA ARG A 28 3.53 3.11 1.87
C ARG A 28 4.91 3.30 1.25
N VAL A 29 5.39 4.54 1.20
CA VAL A 29 6.71 4.89 0.64
C VAL A 29 7.85 4.22 1.41
N ASN A 30 7.78 4.26 2.74
CA ASN A 30 8.71 3.53 3.61
C ASN A 30 8.68 2.02 3.34
N GLY A 31 7.48 1.44 3.24
CA GLY A 31 7.30 0.02 2.96
C GLY A 31 7.97 -0.39 1.65
N ILE A 32 7.79 0.39 0.57
CA ILE A 32 8.40 0.11 -0.74
C ILE A 32 9.93 0.20 -0.65
N LEU A 33 10.48 1.23 0.01
CA LEU A 33 11.92 1.37 0.20
C LEU A 33 12.52 0.19 0.94
N LEU A 34 11.96 -0.15 2.10
CA LEU A 34 12.47 -1.23 2.95
C LEU A 34 12.33 -2.60 2.26
N MET A 35 11.24 -2.84 1.53
CA MET A 35 11.09 -4.04 0.71
C MET A 35 12.14 -4.11 -0.40
N THR A 36 12.48 -2.98 -1.02
CA THR A 36 13.53 -2.89 -2.05
C THR A 36 14.91 -3.17 -1.45
N ILE A 37 15.24 -2.59 -0.29
CA ILE A 37 16.47 -2.85 0.45
C ILE A 37 16.57 -4.33 0.84
N HIS A 38 15.50 -4.91 1.37
CA HIS A 38 15.47 -6.31 1.74
C HIS A 38 15.76 -7.23 0.54
N ARG A 39 15.13 -6.97 -0.62
CA ARG A 39 15.40 -7.74 -1.84
C ARG A 39 16.83 -7.55 -2.35
N PHE A 40 17.35 -6.33 -2.31
CA PHE A 40 18.74 -6.06 -2.63
C PHE A 40 19.70 -6.89 -1.76
N LEU A 41 19.48 -6.90 -0.44
CA LEU A 41 20.29 -7.66 0.50
C LEU A 41 20.23 -9.18 0.22
N VAL A 42 19.03 -9.72 -0.03
CA VAL A 42 18.85 -11.15 -0.31
C VAL A 42 19.49 -11.57 -1.63
N ILE A 43 19.41 -10.74 -2.67
CA ILE A 43 19.89 -11.10 -4.02
C ILE A 43 21.37 -10.79 -4.18
N VAL A 44 21.80 -9.58 -3.84
CA VAL A 44 23.15 -9.07 -4.14
C VAL A 44 24.13 -9.38 -3.01
N LYS A 45 23.67 -9.40 -1.75
CA LYS A 45 24.54 -9.61 -0.58
C LYS A 45 24.02 -10.71 0.38
N PRO A 46 23.82 -11.95 -0.10
CA PRO A 46 23.20 -13.02 0.70
C PRO A 46 23.97 -13.39 1.97
N VAL A 47 25.30 -13.24 1.98
CA VAL A 47 26.18 -13.64 3.10
C VAL A 47 26.40 -12.51 4.12
N HIS A 48 25.89 -11.29 3.84
CA HIS A 48 26.13 -10.15 4.72
C HIS A 48 25.39 -10.29 6.06
N SER A 49 26.01 -9.85 7.17
CA SER A 49 25.46 -10.00 8.52
C SER A 49 24.07 -9.38 8.68
N ILE A 50 23.80 -8.28 7.99
CA ILE A 50 22.48 -7.64 7.95
C ILE A 50 21.43 -8.56 7.31
N THR A 51 21.78 -9.24 6.21
CA THR A 51 20.89 -10.18 5.53
C THR A 51 20.55 -11.35 6.44
N TRP A 52 21.55 -11.90 7.12
CA TRP A 52 21.37 -12.99 8.08
C TRP A 52 20.50 -12.56 9.27
N PHE A 53 20.72 -11.35 9.81
CA PHE A 53 19.90 -10.77 10.87
C PHE A 53 18.43 -10.63 10.45
N ILE A 54 18.16 -10.08 9.26
CA ILE A 54 16.78 -9.89 8.79
C ILE A 54 16.09 -11.25 8.56
N GLN A 55 16.79 -12.25 8.03
CA GLN A 55 16.24 -13.58 7.78
C GLN A 55 15.92 -14.35 9.06
N GLN A 56 16.68 -14.15 10.14
CA GLN A 56 16.43 -14.79 11.44
C GLN A 56 15.53 -13.96 12.37
N ALA A 57 15.25 -12.71 12.03
CA ALA A 57 14.41 -11.86 12.84
C ALA A 57 12.99 -12.42 12.92
N LYS A 58 12.44 -12.47 14.14
CA LYS A 58 11.03 -12.84 14.35
C LYS A 58 10.12 -11.85 13.61
N PRO A 59 8.99 -12.29 13.03
CA PRO A 59 8.10 -11.43 12.26
C PRO A 59 7.67 -10.15 12.98
N TRP A 60 7.47 -10.21 14.30
CA TRP A 60 7.10 -9.03 15.10
C TRP A 60 8.22 -7.98 15.13
N LYS A 61 9.50 -8.38 15.17
CA LYS A 61 10.63 -7.44 15.17
C LYS A 61 10.74 -6.72 13.84
N ILE A 62 10.55 -7.45 12.75
CA ILE A 62 10.51 -6.88 11.39
C ILE A 62 9.35 -5.87 11.31
N TRP A 63 8.17 -6.26 11.80
CA TRP A 63 7.01 -5.37 11.85
C TRP A 63 7.31 -4.08 12.64
N SER A 64 7.88 -4.16 13.84
CA SER A 64 8.25 -2.97 14.61
C SER A 64 9.27 -2.08 13.89
N ILE A 65 10.32 -2.66 13.31
CA ILE A 65 11.36 -1.91 12.59
C ILE A 65 10.79 -1.19 11.35
N PHE A 66 9.80 -1.79 10.67
CA PHE A 66 9.17 -1.19 9.50
C PHE A 66 8.19 -0.07 9.87
N TRP A 67 7.43 -0.25 10.96
CA TRP A 67 6.31 0.63 11.28
C TRP A 67 6.74 1.80 12.16
N LEU A 68 7.66 1.61 13.11
CA LEU A 68 8.07 2.65 14.05
C LEU A 68 8.62 3.92 13.37
N PRO A 69 9.54 3.85 12.38
CA PRO A 69 10.03 5.06 11.72
C PRO A 69 8.90 5.83 11.02
N SER A 70 7.97 5.09 10.39
CA SER A 70 6.82 5.68 9.70
C SER A 70 5.85 6.33 10.68
N ILE A 71 5.59 5.71 11.84
CA ILE A 71 4.76 6.26 12.92
C ILE A 71 5.40 7.56 13.45
N ILE A 72 6.69 7.52 13.77
CA ILE A 72 7.42 8.66 14.32
C ILE A 72 7.37 9.83 13.32
N LEU A 73 7.75 9.60 12.06
CA LEU A 73 7.68 10.63 11.02
C LEU A 73 6.27 11.18 10.83
N SER A 74 5.26 10.31 10.86
CA SER A 74 3.86 10.69 10.70
C SER A 74 3.34 11.58 11.83
N LEU A 75 3.67 11.24 13.07
CA LEU A 75 3.25 11.99 14.27
C LEU A 75 3.95 13.34 14.37
N PHE A 76 5.25 13.41 14.06
CA PHE A 76 6.02 14.65 14.19
C PHE A 76 5.68 15.68 13.10
N TYR A 77 5.45 15.25 11.86
CA TYR A 77 5.31 16.18 10.73
C TYR A 77 3.87 16.48 10.34
N PHE A 78 2.91 15.61 10.65
CA PHE A 78 1.51 15.72 10.19
C PHE A 78 0.51 15.76 11.36
N MET A 79 0.89 16.31 12.51
CA MET A 79 -0.05 16.66 13.59
C MET A 79 -0.37 18.16 13.53
N ASP A 80 -1.20 18.56 12.58
CA ASP A 80 -1.79 19.89 12.57
C ASP A 80 -3.29 19.76 12.95
N PRO A 81 -3.71 20.30 14.12
CA PRO A 81 -5.07 20.14 14.64
C PRO A 81 -6.09 21.16 14.10
N GLU A 82 -5.63 22.19 13.37
CA GLU A 82 -6.43 23.32 12.88
C GLU A 82 -7.01 23.06 11.48
N ILE A 83 -7.69 21.92 11.31
CA ILE A 83 -8.30 21.54 10.03
C ILE A 83 -9.80 21.32 10.22
N GLY A 84 -10.61 22.08 9.49
CA GLY A 84 -12.07 22.10 9.58
C GLY A 84 -12.78 21.79 8.25
N PHE A 85 -14.11 21.84 8.29
CA PHE A 85 -14.96 21.78 7.09
C PHE A 85 -15.46 23.17 6.74
N ASP A 86 -15.53 23.49 5.45
CA ASP A 86 -15.85 24.82 4.93
C ASP A 86 -17.35 25.15 5.05
N SER A 87 -18.22 24.18 4.79
CA SER A 87 -19.68 24.33 5.00
C SER A 87 -20.39 22.98 5.17
N PRO A 88 -21.60 22.94 5.77
CA PRO A 88 -22.39 21.71 5.92
C PRO A 88 -22.82 21.09 4.57
N GLU A 89 -22.96 21.92 3.53
CA GLU A 89 -23.46 21.54 2.20
C GLU A 89 -22.34 21.01 1.28
N ASN A 90 -21.16 21.64 1.29
CA ASN A 90 -20.06 21.23 0.42
C ASN A 90 -19.07 20.26 1.09
N MET A 91 -19.02 20.21 2.44
CA MET A 91 -18.11 19.37 3.24
C MET A 91 -16.65 19.35 2.73
N SER A 92 -16.24 20.40 2.01
CA SER A 92 -14.87 20.56 1.54
C SER A 92 -13.99 20.84 2.75
N MET A 93 -12.85 20.15 2.85
CA MET A 93 -11.89 20.42 3.92
C MET A 93 -11.26 21.79 3.68
N SER A 94 -11.57 22.76 4.54
CA SER A 94 -10.89 24.04 4.60
C SER A 94 -9.57 23.82 5.34
N VAL A 95 -8.48 23.92 4.60
CA VAL A 95 -7.12 23.76 5.12
C VAL A 95 -6.34 24.99 4.71
N ASP A 96 -5.67 25.62 5.66
CA ASP A 96 -4.83 26.78 5.39
C ASP A 96 -3.72 26.44 4.40
N PHE A 97 -3.46 27.39 3.50
CA PHE A 97 -2.43 27.24 2.48
C PHE A 97 -1.04 26.99 3.07
N SER A 98 -0.74 27.56 4.24
CA SER A 98 0.53 27.36 4.94
C SER A 98 0.73 25.89 5.35
N ILE A 99 -0.32 25.22 5.83
CA ILE A 99 -0.32 23.81 6.21
C ILE A 99 -0.14 22.94 4.96
N VAL A 100 -0.87 23.25 3.88
CA VAL A 100 -0.74 22.52 2.61
C VAL A 100 0.67 22.64 2.03
N ASN A 101 1.26 23.83 2.04
CA ASN A 101 2.61 24.07 1.53
C ASN A 101 3.66 23.31 2.36
N LYS A 102 3.61 23.41 3.69
CA LYS A 102 4.49 22.68 4.62
C LYS A 102 4.44 21.17 4.36
N ASN A 103 3.23 20.60 4.31
CA ASN A 103 3.03 19.16 4.16
C ASN A 103 3.44 18.67 2.77
N THR A 104 3.08 19.42 1.72
CA THR A 104 3.43 19.07 0.34
C THR A 104 4.94 19.14 0.11
N ARG A 105 5.61 20.16 0.64
CA ARG A 105 7.08 20.30 0.53
C ARG A 105 7.81 19.15 1.22
N PHE A 106 7.37 18.79 2.43
CA PHE A 106 7.97 17.67 3.14
C PHE A 106 7.73 16.35 2.40
N SER A 107 6.49 16.10 1.97
CA SER A 107 6.14 14.89 1.22
C SER A 107 6.91 14.80 -0.10
N SER A 108 6.97 15.86 -0.90
CA SER A 108 7.68 15.85 -2.19
C SER A 108 9.17 15.56 -2.01
N ALA A 109 9.84 16.21 -1.06
CA ALA A 109 11.25 15.96 -0.73
C ALA A 109 11.47 14.51 -0.26
N TYR A 110 10.60 14.01 0.62
CA TYR A 110 10.70 12.64 1.13
C TYR A 110 10.52 11.59 0.02
N PHE A 111 9.56 11.80 -0.88
CA PHE A 111 9.35 10.95 -2.05
C PHE A 111 10.55 10.96 -2.99
N LEU A 112 11.15 12.13 -3.26
CA LEU A 112 12.32 12.26 -4.12
C LEU A 112 13.51 11.45 -3.57
N ILE A 113 13.83 11.63 -2.28
CA ILE A 113 14.92 10.91 -1.61
C ILE A 113 14.67 9.41 -1.67
N THR A 114 13.44 8.98 -1.38
CA THR A 114 13.09 7.56 -1.39
C THR A 114 13.15 6.98 -2.81
N CYS A 115 12.66 7.71 -3.81
CA CYS A 115 12.72 7.29 -5.20
C CYS A 115 14.17 7.16 -5.69
N ALA A 116 15.04 8.11 -5.36
CA ALA A 116 16.46 8.04 -5.68
C ALA A 116 17.14 6.82 -5.05
N ALA A 117 16.85 6.54 -3.77
CA ALA A 117 17.34 5.35 -3.09
C ALA A 117 16.84 4.05 -3.75
N CYS A 118 15.55 3.97 -4.11
CA CYS A 118 15.00 2.82 -4.83
C CYS A 118 15.67 2.61 -6.20
N ILE A 119 15.89 3.68 -6.97
CA ILE A 119 16.58 3.60 -8.27
C ILE A 119 18.00 3.03 -8.08
N PHE A 120 18.73 3.49 -7.06
CA PHE A 120 20.06 2.98 -6.75
C PHE A 120 20.04 1.47 -6.42
N PHE A 121 19.13 1.02 -5.56
CA PHE A 121 19.03 -0.40 -5.20
C PHE A 121 18.58 -1.27 -6.37
N TYR A 122 17.58 -0.83 -7.15
CA TYR A 122 17.14 -1.56 -8.34
C TYR A 122 18.24 -1.61 -9.41
N GLY A 123 18.95 -0.52 -9.64
CA GLY A 123 20.11 -0.50 -10.54
C GLY A 123 21.17 -1.51 -10.12
N SER A 124 21.43 -1.60 -8.82
CA SER A 124 22.37 -2.58 -8.26
C SER A 124 21.91 -4.04 -8.44
N ILE A 125 20.61 -4.30 -8.24
CA ILE A 125 20.01 -5.63 -8.48
C ILE A 125 20.12 -6.00 -9.97
N LEU A 126 19.78 -5.08 -10.88
CA LEU A 126 19.84 -5.32 -12.33
C LEU A 126 21.27 -5.56 -12.81
N LYS A 127 22.24 -4.78 -12.30
CA LYS A 127 23.66 -4.98 -12.58
C LYS A 127 24.10 -6.39 -12.18
N PHE A 128 23.78 -6.82 -10.96
CA PHE A 128 24.09 -8.17 -10.48
C PHE A 128 23.44 -9.27 -11.34
N ILE A 129 22.16 -9.11 -11.73
CA ILE A 129 21.48 -10.09 -12.60
C ILE A 129 22.17 -10.20 -13.97
N LYS A 130 22.67 -9.08 -14.51
CA LYS A 130 23.35 -9.06 -15.81
C LYS A 130 24.72 -9.74 -15.74
N GLU A 131 25.50 -9.45 -14.70
CA GLU A 131 26.84 -10.01 -14.48
C GLU A 131 26.77 -11.52 -14.21
N GLU A 132 25.80 -11.97 -13.40
CA GLU A 132 25.75 -13.37 -12.92
C GLU A 132 24.68 -14.23 -13.64
N SER A 133 24.20 -13.76 -14.80
CA SER A 133 23.05 -14.34 -15.51
C SER A 133 23.14 -15.85 -15.78
N HIS A 134 24.35 -16.38 -15.99
CA HIS A 134 24.60 -17.79 -16.26
C HIS A 134 24.49 -18.71 -15.03
N SER A 135 24.55 -18.15 -13.81
CA SER A 135 24.61 -18.91 -12.55
C SER A 135 23.35 -18.83 -11.68
N ILE A 136 22.26 -18.23 -12.19
CA ILE A 136 21.06 -17.94 -11.39
C ILE A 136 20.33 -19.23 -11.00
N SER A 137 20.32 -19.52 -9.69
CA SER A 137 19.58 -20.63 -9.08
C SER A 137 18.06 -20.47 -9.20
N GLN A 138 17.32 -21.58 -9.07
CA GLN A 138 15.84 -21.55 -9.10
C GLN A 138 15.22 -20.70 -7.97
N ILE A 139 15.89 -20.63 -6.82
CA ILE A 139 15.48 -19.79 -5.68
C ILE A 139 15.61 -18.31 -6.07
N GLN A 140 16.75 -17.91 -6.63
CA GLN A 140 16.95 -16.53 -7.11
C GLN A 140 15.96 -16.13 -8.21
N LYS A 141 15.58 -17.05 -9.11
CA LYS A 141 14.53 -16.78 -10.13
C LYS A 141 13.16 -16.44 -9.50
N ARG A 142 12.82 -17.02 -8.34
CA ARG A 142 11.60 -16.65 -7.59
C ARG A 142 11.72 -15.25 -7.01
N GLU A 143 12.87 -14.94 -6.41
CA GLU A 143 13.17 -13.62 -5.85
C GLU A 143 13.14 -12.51 -6.92
N ILE A 144 13.68 -12.77 -8.11
CA ILE A 144 13.67 -11.82 -9.24
C ILE A 144 12.24 -11.48 -9.70
N ARG A 145 11.35 -12.48 -9.83
CA ARG A 145 9.93 -12.20 -10.14
C ARG A 145 9.28 -11.32 -9.08
N LEU A 146 9.67 -11.51 -7.83
CA LEU A 146 9.18 -10.73 -6.71
C LEU A 146 9.74 -9.29 -6.75
N VAL A 147 10.98 -9.09 -7.20
CA VAL A 147 11.55 -7.76 -7.50
C VAL A 147 10.73 -7.02 -8.55
N PHE A 148 10.33 -7.70 -9.64
CA PHE A 148 9.47 -7.09 -10.67
C PHE A 148 8.12 -6.65 -10.12
N GLN A 149 7.54 -7.40 -9.17
CA GLN A 149 6.31 -6.98 -8.49
C GLN A 149 6.52 -5.68 -7.69
N VAL A 150 7.62 -5.57 -6.94
CA VAL A 150 7.91 -4.35 -6.17
C VAL A 150 8.24 -3.20 -7.12
N LEU A 151 8.84 -3.45 -8.29
CA LEU A 151 9.10 -2.43 -9.32
C LEU A 151 7.81 -1.79 -9.84
N LEU A 152 6.73 -2.55 -9.98
CA LEU A 152 5.42 -2.01 -10.34
C LEU A 152 4.85 -1.11 -9.24
N SER A 153 5.10 -1.46 -7.97
CA SER A 153 4.76 -0.60 -6.83
C SER A 153 5.60 0.69 -6.81
N PHE A 154 6.85 0.62 -7.28
CA PHE A 154 7.70 1.78 -7.47
C PHE A 154 7.20 2.72 -8.58
N PHE A 155 6.73 2.20 -9.73
CA PHE A 155 6.08 3.04 -10.75
C PHE A 155 4.84 3.75 -10.22
N ALA A 156 4.02 3.04 -9.44
CA ALA A 156 2.91 3.63 -8.71
C ALA A 156 3.35 4.78 -7.78
N GLN A 157 4.44 4.60 -7.04
CA GLN A 157 5.04 5.65 -6.22
C GLN A 157 5.56 6.83 -7.05
N PHE A 158 6.13 6.58 -8.23
CA PHE A 158 6.61 7.63 -9.13
C PHE A 158 5.47 8.51 -9.66
N ILE A 159 4.31 7.93 -9.98
CA ILE A 159 3.11 8.70 -10.35
C ILE A 159 2.67 9.61 -9.20
N PHE A 160 2.74 9.13 -7.95
CA PHE A 160 2.47 9.96 -6.77
C PHE A 160 3.47 11.07 -6.56
N LEU A 161 4.75 10.81 -6.82
CA LEU A 161 5.77 11.85 -6.79
C LEU A 161 5.42 12.97 -7.79
N ILE A 162 5.04 12.63 -9.02
CA ILE A 162 4.60 13.63 -10.01
C ILE A 162 3.41 14.45 -9.49
N TYR A 163 2.41 13.79 -8.90
CA TYR A 163 1.28 14.47 -8.27
C TYR A 163 1.73 15.48 -7.20
N PHE A 164 2.57 15.06 -6.25
CA PHE A 164 3.07 15.95 -5.20
C PHE A 164 3.96 17.08 -5.74
N LEU A 165 4.69 16.85 -6.83
CA LEU A 165 5.46 17.89 -7.51
C LEU A 165 4.55 18.92 -8.19
N ILE A 166 3.44 18.48 -8.81
CA ILE A 166 2.44 19.38 -9.39
C ILE A 166 1.79 20.23 -8.29
N VAL A 167 1.36 19.62 -7.18
CA VAL A 167 0.81 20.37 -6.04
C VAL A 167 1.86 21.33 -5.48
N HIS A 168 3.13 20.90 -5.39
CA HIS A 168 4.21 21.76 -4.92
C HIS A 168 4.46 22.95 -5.87
N ALA A 169 4.38 22.73 -7.18
CA ALA A 169 4.50 23.78 -8.18
C ALA A 169 3.38 24.82 -8.04
N TYR A 170 2.13 24.39 -7.85
CA TYR A 170 1.02 25.31 -7.59
C TYR A 170 1.20 26.08 -6.28
N THR A 171 1.75 25.45 -5.23
CA THR A 171 2.07 26.16 -3.98
C THR A 171 3.22 27.16 -4.12
N LEU A 172 4.14 26.95 -5.06
CA LEU A 172 5.22 27.91 -5.35
C LEU A 172 4.74 29.12 -6.16
N LEU A 173 3.68 28.94 -6.95
CA LEU A 173 3.08 29.98 -7.79
C LEU A 173 1.97 30.76 -7.06
N ASP A 174 1.74 30.49 -5.77
CA ASP A 174 0.61 31.02 -4.98
C ASP A 174 -0.77 30.81 -5.65
N ASP A 175 -0.90 29.77 -6.48
CA ASP A 175 -2.15 29.43 -7.16
C ASP A 175 -3.05 28.56 -6.26
N ASN A 176 -3.78 29.23 -5.38
CA ASN A 176 -4.72 28.59 -4.47
C ASN A 176 -5.81 27.79 -5.19
N LYS A 177 -6.24 28.24 -6.38
CA LYS A 177 -7.28 27.53 -7.14
C LYS A 177 -6.74 26.22 -7.69
N GLY A 178 -5.54 26.24 -8.27
CA GLY A 178 -4.85 25.05 -8.76
C GLY A 178 -4.63 24.00 -7.67
N VAL A 179 -4.25 24.43 -6.46
CA VAL A 179 -4.10 23.53 -5.30
C VAL A 179 -5.43 22.89 -4.91
N VAL A 180 -6.50 23.66 -4.75
CA VAL A 180 -7.81 23.14 -4.34
C VAL A 180 -8.39 22.18 -5.37
N GLU A 181 -8.33 22.51 -6.66
CA GLU A 181 -8.82 21.64 -7.73
C GLU A 181 -8.04 20.33 -7.80
N THR A 182 -6.71 20.38 -7.69
CA THR A 182 -5.85 19.18 -7.75
C THR A 182 -6.10 18.24 -6.55
N ARG A 183 -6.47 18.80 -5.39
CA ARG A 183 -6.79 18.01 -4.19
C ARG A 183 -8.10 17.23 -4.30
N LYS A 184 -9.04 17.62 -5.17
CA LYS A 184 -10.29 16.88 -5.39
C LYS A 184 -10.04 15.47 -5.94
N TYR A 185 -8.98 15.30 -6.73
CA TYR A 185 -8.60 14.01 -7.30
C TYR A 185 -7.85 13.10 -6.34
N TRP A 186 -7.40 13.63 -5.19
CA TRP A 186 -6.57 12.91 -4.23
C TRP A 186 -7.15 11.56 -3.78
N PRO A 187 -8.44 11.47 -3.38
CA PRO A 187 -9.01 10.20 -2.91
C PRO A 187 -9.08 9.16 -4.03
N ILE A 188 -9.34 9.58 -5.27
CA ILE A 188 -9.41 8.70 -6.44
C ILE A 188 -8.02 8.13 -6.73
N THR A 189 -7.01 9.01 -6.85
CA THR A 189 -5.63 8.60 -7.12
C THR A 189 -5.11 7.65 -6.04
N TYR A 190 -5.38 7.93 -4.76
CA TYR A 190 -4.96 7.09 -3.63
C TYR A 190 -5.72 5.76 -3.54
N GLY A 191 -7.03 5.78 -3.77
CA GLY A 191 -7.88 4.60 -3.81
C GLY A 191 -7.41 3.63 -4.88
N THR A 192 -7.29 4.08 -6.13
CA THR A 192 -6.88 3.24 -7.27
C THR A 192 -5.49 2.63 -7.04
N LEU A 193 -4.56 3.41 -6.49
CA LEU A 193 -3.22 2.90 -6.20
C LEU A 193 -3.21 1.78 -5.16
N SER A 194 -4.07 1.88 -4.15
CA SER A 194 -4.17 0.88 -3.09
C SER A 194 -4.73 -0.44 -3.63
N TYR A 195 -5.68 -0.39 -4.56
CA TYR A 195 -6.23 -1.57 -5.21
C TYR A 195 -5.27 -2.29 -6.14
N ILE A 196 -4.37 -1.56 -6.82
CA ILE A 196 -3.38 -2.19 -7.72
C ILE A 196 -2.49 -3.19 -6.96
N THR A 197 -2.10 -2.89 -5.71
CA THR A 197 -1.10 -3.67 -4.98
C THR A 197 -1.52 -5.15 -4.77
N PRO A 198 -2.72 -5.49 -4.27
CA PRO A 198 -3.22 -6.87 -4.21
C PRO A 198 -3.24 -7.59 -5.56
N PHE A 199 -3.66 -6.92 -6.64
CA PHE A 199 -3.68 -7.54 -7.98
C PHE A 199 -2.27 -7.84 -8.48
N THR A 200 -1.32 -6.95 -8.23
CA THR A 200 0.09 -7.21 -8.59
C THR A 200 0.66 -8.40 -7.81
N ILE A 201 0.35 -8.55 -6.52
CA ILE A 201 0.76 -9.73 -5.75
C ILE A 201 0.17 -11.00 -6.36
N LEU A 202 -1.12 -11.00 -6.70
CA LEU A 202 -1.80 -12.17 -7.25
C LEU A 202 -1.24 -12.59 -8.61
N ILE A 203 -0.88 -11.63 -9.46
CA ILE A 203 -0.37 -11.87 -10.82
C ILE A 203 1.09 -12.37 -10.78
N PHE A 204 1.93 -11.74 -9.95
CA PHE A 204 3.37 -12.01 -9.95
C PHE A 204 3.81 -13.10 -8.96
N ASN A 205 3.02 -13.39 -7.93
CA ASN A 205 3.30 -14.45 -6.96
C ASN A 205 2.49 -15.71 -7.27
N ARG A 206 3.10 -16.63 -8.03
CA ARG A 206 2.49 -17.92 -8.40
C ARG A 206 2.12 -18.79 -7.19
N ASP A 207 2.84 -18.68 -6.08
CA ASP A 207 2.58 -19.48 -4.88
C ASP A 207 1.33 -18.96 -4.14
N VAL A 208 1.20 -17.64 -4.01
CA VAL A 208 0.00 -16.99 -3.45
C VAL A 208 -1.22 -17.24 -4.34
N SER A 209 -1.08 -17.09 -5.66
CA SER A 209 -2.15 -17.36 -6.63
C SER A 209 -2.64 -18.81 -6.55
N ARG A 210 -1.70 -19.77 -6.46
CA ARG A 210 -2.01 -21.19 -6.28
C ARG A 210 -2.71 -21.47 -4.95
N ASN A 211 -2.25 -20.87 -3.85
CA ASN A 211 -2.88 -21.02 -2.54
C ASN A 211 -4.31 -20.46 -2.53
N ILE A 212 -4.53 -19.28 -3.10
CA ILE A 212 -5.88 -18.68 -3.23
C ILE A 212 -6.78 -19.56 -4.09
N ARG A 213 -6.28 -20.06 -5.23
CA ARG A 213 -7.03 -20.99 -6.09
C ARG A 213 -7.38 -22.29 -5.36
N ASN A 214 -6.48 -22.81 -4.55
CA ASN A 214 -6.71 -24.02 -3.75
C ASN A 214 -7.74 -23.78 -2.64
N LEU A 215 -7.72 -22.61 -1.99
CA LEU A 215 -8.73 -22.22 -0.99
C LEU A 215 -10.12 -22.07 -1.61
N ILE A 216 -10.21 -21.42 -2.78
CA ILE A 216 -11.46 -21.30 -3.54
C ILE A 216 -11.95 -22.70 -3.95
N SER A 217 -11.07 -23.54 -4.50
CA SER A 217 -11.45 -24.89 -4.94
C SER A 217 -11.88 -25.80 -3.79
N LYS A 218 -11.25 -25.72 -2.61
CA LYS A 218 -11.70 -26.42 -1.41
C LYS A 218 -13.07 -25.94 -0.97
N LYS A 219 -13.28 -24.61 -0.86
CA LYS A 219 -14.57 -24.03 -0.50
C LYS A 219 -15.68 -24.42 -1.48
N THR A 220 -15.38 -24.50 -2.79
CA THR A 220 -16.32 -25.00 -3.81
C THR A 220 -16.62 -26.48 -3.62
N LYS A 221 -15.63 -27.32 -3.29
CA LYS A 221 -15.86 -28.74 -3.00
C LYS A 221 -16.70 -28.94 -1.75
N ASP A 222 -16.39 -28.21 -0.68
CA ASP A 222 -17.09 -28.30 0.60
C ASP A 222 -18.57 -27.89 0.45
N GLY A 223 -18.85 -26.77 -0.24
CA GLY A 223 -20.22 -26.34 -0.53
C GLY A 223 -20.99 -27.25 -1.49
N ILE A 224 -20.30 -27.95 -2.41
CA ILE A 224 -20.91 -28.99 -3.26
C ILE A 224 -21.21 -30.25 -2.44
N SER A 225 -20.32 -30.68 -1.54
CA SER A 225 -20.58 -31.82 -0.65
C SER A 225 -21.70 -31.56 0.35
N GLU A 226 -21.84 -30.32 0.82
CA GLU A 226 -22.92 -29.91 1.73
C GLU A 226 -24.28 -29.84 0.99
N SER A 227 -24.30 -29.39 -0.26
CA SER A 227 -25.52 -29.40 -1.09
C SER A 227 -25.94 -30.82 -1.54
N LEU A 228 -24.99 -31.68 -1.91
CA LEU A 228 -25.24 -33.10 -2.20
C LEU A 228 -25.65 -33.88 -0.95
N GLY A 229 -25.01 -33.64 0.20
CA GLY A 229 -25.40 -34.21 1.49
C GLY A 229 -26.81 -33.76 1.92
N GLY A 230 -27.14 -32.49 1.73
CA GLY A 230 -28.48 -31.95 1.96
C GLY A 230 -29.53 -32.58 1.04
N SER A 231 -29.27 -32.68 -0.26
CA SER A 231 -30.19 -33.29 -1.23
C SER A 231 -30.40 -34.79 -1.01
N ILE A 232 -29.36 -35.56 -0.66
CA ILE A 232 -29.49 -37.00 -0.35
C ILE A 232 -30.32 -37.20 0.93
N THR A 233 -30.13 -36.34 1.93
CA THR A 233 -30.89 -36.42 3.20
C THR A 233 -32.36 -36.04 3.02
N VAL A 234 -32.65 -35.05 2.16
CA VAL A 234 -34.03 -34.67 1.80
C VAL A 234 -34.70 -35.74 0.94
N GLN A 235 -34.00 -36.34 -0.02
CA GLN A 235 -34.58 -37.37 -0.90
C GLN A 235 -34.87 -38.68 -0.15
N ARG A 236 -34.02 -39.07 0.80
CA ARG A 236 -34.24 -40.26 1.66
C ARG A 236 -35.42 -40.10 2.64
N ARG A 237 -35.76 -38.85 3.00
CA ARG A 237 -36.92 -38.54 3.84
C ARG A 237 -38.24 -38.60 3.05
N ASN A 238 -38.21 -38.39 1.73
CA ASN A 238 -39.41 -38.41 0.88
C ASN A 238 -39.75 -39.80 0.29
N THR A 239 -38.78 -40.71 0.13
CA THR A 239 -39.04 -42.09 -0.32
C THR A 239 -39.41 -43.07 0.81
N GLY A 240 -39.24 -42.68 2.08
CA GLY A 240 -39.65 -43.49 3.23
C GLY A 240 -41.16 -43.46 3.56
N THR A 241 -41.96 -42.71 2.80
CA THR A 241 -43.39 -42.45 3.10
C THR A 241 -44.32 -42.97 2.01
N MET A 242 -43.94 -44.03 1.30
CA MET A 242 -44.80 -44.66 0.29
C MET A 242 -44.62 -46.18 0.29
N LEU A 243 -44.89 -46.81 1.43
CA LEU A 243 -45.28 -48.22 1.54
C LEU A 243 -46.36 -48.31 2.63
N ILE A 244 -47.61 -48.17 2.19
CA ILE A 244 -48.80 -48.73 2.84
C ILE A 244 -49.33 -49.78 1.87
#